data_AF-A0A3D0WYG3-F1
#
_entry.id   AF-A0A3D0WYG3-F1
#
_cell.length_a   1.000
_cell.length_b   1.000
_cell.length_c   1.000
_cell.angle_alpha   90.00
_cell.angle_beta   90.00
_cell.angle_gamma   90.00
#
_symmetry.space_group_name_H-M   'P 1'
#
loop_
_entity.id
_entity.type
_entity.pdbx_description
1 polymer ?
#
loop_
_entity_poly.entity_id
_entity_poly.type
_entity_poly.pdbx_seq_one_letter_code
_entity_poly.pdbx_strand_id
1 'polypeptide(L)'
;FIPAARAAIGLKSLKVITFGPRPQDFFACNAPIQPLYDLGIEIQENSELDLLVSYRAHKGDKRIAGVADDMAKELGAAGNTYPDLLPRLAQFELTLLDWAQQNAGSRRYVAFADKCWPAFPKEFGFEPCYVNSRLASRGIPVACETDVYGAVSEYIGACVTDGAVTLLDINNSVPQDLYDSDIRGKYRYAHRDTFMGFHCGNTPLCRLSKGAIKYQLIQNRLLENGNKPDFTRGTLEGDIAPGDITFYRLQGTADGRLKAYVAQGEVLPVATRSFGGIGVFAIPEMGRFYRHVLIEKHFPHHGAVAFGHVGAALFTLFRYLGIPDVSFNRPKGMLYKTENPFA
;
A
#
# COMPACT_ATOMS: atom_id res chain seq x y z
N PHE A 1 -18.41 14.20 8.37
CA PHE A 1 -18.61 13.50 9.65
C PHE A 1 -18.72 11.98 9.48
N ILE A 2 -19.71 11.45 8.76
CA ILE A 2 -19.94 9.99 8.62
C ILE A 2 -18.66 9.19 8.24
N PRO A 3 -17.85 9.59 7.22
CA PRO A 3 -16.65 8.84 6.87
C PRO A 3 -15.62 8.76 8.01
N ALA A 4 -15.40 9.87 8.73
CA ALA A 4 -14.49 9.91 9.87
C ALA A 4 -15.02 9.06 11.04
N ALA A 5 -16.32 9.10 11.31
CA ALA A 5 -16.94 8.28 12.35
C ALA A 5 -16.81 6.77 12.02
N ARG A 6 -17.04 6.39 10.75
CA ARG A 6 -16.86 4.99 10.28
C ARG A 6 -15.44 4.50 10.55
N ALA A 7 -14.43 5.29 10.15
CA ALA A 7 -13.03 4.95 10.37
C ALA A 7 -12.68 4.86 11.87
N ALA A 8 -13.16 5.78 12.70
CA ALA A 8 -12.92 5.74 14.14
C ALA A 8 -13.51 4.48 14.81
N ILE A 9 -14.72 4.06 14.40
CA ILE A 9 -15.36 2.83 14.90
C ILE A 9 -14.64 1.59 14.37
N GLY A 10 -14.26 1.60 13.09
CA GLY A 10 -13.52 0.52 12.44
C GLY A 10 -12.21 0.23 13.15
N LEU A 11 -11.41 1.26 13.46
CA LEU A 11 -10.12 1.13 14.14
C LEU A 11 -10.23 0.44 15.51
N LYS A 12 -11.25 0.79 16.31
CA LYS A 12 -11.48 0.14 17.62
C LYS A 12 -11.86 -1.34 17.49
N SER A 13 -12.28 -1.76 16.30
CA SER A 13 -12.69 -3.13 15.98
C SER A 13 -11.67 -3.84 15.08
N LEU A 14 -10.49 -3.25 14.86
CA LEU A 14 -9.43 -3.75 13.99
C LEU A 14 -8.42 -4.60 14.77
N LYS A 15 -8.03 -5.72 14.18
CA LYS A 15 -6.80 -6.45 14.48
C LYS A 15 -5.84 -6.32 13.32
N VAL A 16 -4.58 -6.02 13.58
CA VAL A 16 -3.50 -6.17 12.59
C VAL A 16 -2.73 -7.44 12.91
N ILE A 17 -2.68 -8.36 11.95
CA ILE A 17 -1.92 -9.61 12.05
C ILE A 17 -0.65 -9.44 11.24
N THR A 18 0.50 -9.80 11.81
CA THR A 18 1.78 -9.70 11.12
C THR A 18 2.44 -11.06 10.95
N PHE A 19 3.19 -11.22 9.86
CA PHE A 19 4.03 -12.39 9.61
C PHE A 19 5.48 -11.96 9.30
N GLY A 20 6.39 -12.38 10.17
CA GLY A 20 7.82 -12.14 10.06
C GLY A 20 8.30 -10.87 10.76
N PRO A 21 9.61 -10.76 11.03
CA PRO A 21 10.20 -9.45 11.13
C PRO A 21 10.26 -8.84 9.73
N ARG A 22 10.12 -7.52 9.66
CA ARG A 22 10.37 -6.73 8.45
C ARG A 22 11.70 -7.08 7.75
N PRO A 23 11.85 -6.79 6.44
CA PRO A 23 13.15 -6.80 5.79
C PRO A 23 14.12 -5.82 6.47
N GLN A 24 15.39 -6.20 6.56
CA GLN A 24 16.41 -5.47 7.34
C GLN A 24 16.50 -3.99 6.96
N ASP A 25 16.51 -3.68 5.66
CA ASP A 25 16.73 -2.31 5.17
C ASP A 25 15.48 -1.41 5.28
N PHE A 26 14.34 -1.95 5.73
CA PHE A 26 13.08 -1.22 5.88
C PHE A 26 12.99 -0.58 7.27
N PHE A 27 14.07 0.09 7.68
CA PHE A 27 14.22 0.69 9.01
C PHE A 27 13.13 1.71 9.34
N ALA A 28 12.68 2.48 8.35
CA ALA A 28 11.66 3.51 8.50
C ALA A 28 10.24 2.94 8.69
N CYS A 29 9.99 1.68 8.29
CA CYS A 29 8.67 1.05 8.43
C CYS A 29 8.43 0.48 9.83
N ASN A 30 9.45 0.41 10.70
CA ASN A 30 9.24 0.12 12.11
C ASN A 30 8.69 1.34 12.82
N ALA A 31 7.65 1.11 13.60
CA ALA A 31 7.24 2.06 14.60
C ALA A 31 6.71 1.33 15.84
N PRO A 32 6.85 1.95 17.02
CA PRO A 32 6.29 1.41 18.25
C PRO A 32 4.81 1.07 18.10
N ILE A 33 4.41 -0.12 18.55
CA ILE A 33 3.02 -0.59 18.45
C ILE A 33 2.13 -0.11 19.60
N GLN A 34 2.73 0.35 20.71
CA GLN A 34 1.97 0.81 21.88
C GLN A 34 0.90 1.88 21.53
N PRO A 35 1.19 2.89 20.70
CA PRO A 35 0.17 3.88 20.32
C PRO A 35 -1.01 3.31 19.55
N LEU A 36 -0.85 2.15 18.89
CA LEU A 36 -1.96 1.48 18.21
C LEU A 36 -2.92 0.84 19.23
N TYR A 37 -2.40 0.29 20.33
CA TYR A 37 -3.24 -0.19 21.43
C TYR A 37 -4.05 0.94 22.07
N ASP A 38 -3.47 2.15 22.20
CA ASP A 38 -4.21 3.33 22.71
C ASP A 38 -5.36 3.74 21.79
N LEU A 39 -5.23 3.52 20.48
CA LEU A 39 -6.31 3.69 19.51
C LEU A 39 -7.35 2.55 19.54
N GLY A 40 -7.12 1.52 20.37
CA GLY A 40 -7.97 0.34 20.49
C GLY A 40 -7.72 -0.72 19.42
N ILE A 41 -6.62 -0.63 18.67
CA ILE A 41 -6.23 -1.60 17.65
C ILE A 41 -5.48 -2.75 18.32
N GLU A 42 -5.83 -3.99 17.99
CA GLU A 42 -5.10 -5.17 18.46
C GLU A 42 -4.00 -5.55 17.48
N ILE A 43 -2.85 -5.99 17.99
CA ILE A 43 -1.75 -6.49 17.18
C ILE A 43 -1.50 -7.95 17.54
N GLN A 44 -1.36 -8.80 16.53
CA GLN A 44 -0.92 -10.18 16.67
C GLN A 44 0.32 -10.40 15.81
N GLU A 45 1.46 -10.67 16.45
CA GLU A 45 2.72 -10.90 15.76
C GLU A 45 2.98 -12.41 15.62
N ASN A 46 3.29 -12.85 14.40
CA ASN A 46 3.58 -14.26 14.09
C ASN A 46 4.85 -14.35 13.24
N SER A 47 5.44 -15.54 13.16
CA SER A 47 6.60 -15.78 12.31
C SER A 47 6.18 -16.11 10.86
N GLU A 48 7.06 -15.89 9.89
CA GLU A 48 6.84 -16.37 8.50
C GLU A 48 6.70 -17.91 8.45
N LEU A 49 7.28 -18.61 9.43
CA LEU A 49 7.17 -20.06 9.54
C LEU A 49 5.73 -20.48 9.87
N ASP A 50 5.04 -19.75 10.74
CA ASP A 50 3.64 -20.00 11.07
C ASP A 50 2.74 -19.88 9.82
N LEU A 51 2.99 -18.84 9.02
CA LEU A 51 2.30 -18.64 7.74
C LEU A 51 2.60 -19.77 6.76
N LEU A 52 3.86 -20.18 6.64
CA LEU A 52 4.27 -21.25 5.73
C LEU A 52 3.69 -22.61 6.13
N VAL A 53 3.63 -22.92 7.43
CA VAL A 53 2.99 -24.13 7.95
C VAL A 53 1.50 -24.11 7.64
N SER A 54 0.82 -23.00 7.88
CA SER A 54 -0.60 -22.84 7.55
C SER A 54 -0.84 -22.99 6.05
N TYR A 55 -0.04 -22.33 5.20
CA TYR A 55 -0.12 -22.45 3.76
C TYR A 55 0.04 -23.90 3.31
N ARG A 56 1.04 -24.63 3.82
CA ARG A 56 1.24 -26.05 3.51
C ARG A 56 0.07 -26.92 3.95
N ALA A 57 -0.59 -26.60 5.06
CA ALA A 57 -1.77 -27.32 5.54
C ALA A 57 -3.00 -27.15 4.62
N HIS A 58 -3.09 -26.03 3.89
CA HIS A 58 -4.14 -25.79 2.90
C HIS A 58 -3.92 -26.56 1.57
N LYS A 59 -2.86 -27.35 1.45
CA LYS A 59 -2.60 -28.14 0.24
C LYS A 59 -3.76 -29.10 -0.04
N GLY A 60 -4.37 -28.96 -1.21
CA GLY A 60 -5.48 -29.82 -1.65
C GLY A 60 -6.85 -29.41 -1.09
N ASP A 61 -6.98 -28.23 -0.49
CA ASP A 61 -8.28 -27.68 -0.10
C ASP A 61 -9.22 -27.59 -1.32
N LYS A 62 -10.44 -28.13 -1.17
CA LYS A 62 -11.44 -28.22 -2.25
C LYS A 62 -11.89 -26.83 -2.77
N ARG A 63 -11.71 -25.77 -1.98
CA ARG A 63 -12.05 -24.39 -2.33
C ARG A 63 -11.07 -23.77 -3.34
N ILE A 64 -9.85 -24.30 -3.45
CA ILE A 64 -8.77 -23.73 -4.30
C ILE A 64 -9.22 -23.54 -5.74
N ALA A 65 -9.88 -24.55 -6.33
CA ALA A 65 -10.32 -24.48 -7.73
C ALA A 65 -11.30 -23.31 -7.95
N GLY A 66 -12.26 -23.11 -7.04
CA GLY A 66 -13.23 -22.02 -7.15
C GLY A 66 -12.59 -20.64 -7.01
N VAL A 67 -11.61 -20.49 -6.12
CA VAL A 67 -10.87 -19.22 -5.95
C VAL A 67 -9.98 -18.95 -7.17
N ALA A 68 -9.32 -19.98 -7.73
CA ALA A 68 -8.51 -19.84 -8.94
C ALA A 68 -9.37 -19.46 -10.17
N ASP A 69 -10.57 -20.02 -10.30
CA ASP A 69 -11.53 -19.65 -11.35
C ASP A 69 -12.01 -18.19 -11.20
N ASP A 70 -12.25 -17.74 -9.98
CA ASP A 70 -12.58 -16.34 -9.68
C ASP A 70 -11.41 -15.40 -10.04
N MET A 71 -10.18 -15.77 -9.70
CA MET A 71 -8.98 -15.03 -10.11
C MET A 71 -8.86 -14.95 -11.63
N ALA A 72 -9.08 -16.05 -12.36
CA ALA A 72 -9.01 -16.06 -13.82
C ALA A 72 -10.07 -15.15 -14.45
N LYS A 73 -11.29 -15.10 -13.87
CA LYS A 73 -12.36 -14.19 -14.31
C LYS A 73 -12.03 -12.74 -14.05
N GLU A 74 -11.51 -12.42 -12.85
CA GLU A 74 -11.13 -11.06 -12.48
C GLU A 74 -10.05 -10.51 -13.43
N LEU A 75 -9.01 -11.30 -13.70
CA LEU A 75 -7.89 -10.91 -14.57
C LEU A 75 -8.28 -10.88 -16.05
N GLY A 76 -9.22 -11.73 -16.47
CA GLY A 76 -9.55 -11.95 -17.87
C GLY A 76 -8.37 -12.49 -18.70
N ALA A 77 -8.60 -12.67 -20.01
CA ALA A 77 -7.60 -13.26 -20.92
C ALA A 77 -6.34 -12.39 -21.08
N ALA A 78 -6.47 -11.06 -20.95
CA ALA A 78 -5.34 -10.14 -21.09
C ALA A 78 -4.49 -10.01 -19.81
N GLY A 79 -5.11 -10.15 -18.63
CA GLY A 79 -4.42 -10.01 -17.34
C GLY A 79 -3.85 -11.31 -16.80
N ASN A 80 -4.44 -12.46 -17.16
CA ASN A 80 -4.00 -13.77 -16.68
C ASN A 80 -2.85 -14.35 -17.51
N THR A 81 -1.64 -13.86 -17.27
CA THR A 81 -0.44 -14.28 -18.03
C THR A 81 0.21 -15.55 -17.47
N TYR A 82 -0.15 -15.98 -16.25
CA TYR A 82 0.36 -17.17 -15.56
C TYR A 82 -0.79 -18.02 -14.99
N PRO A 83 -1.62 -18.66 -15.84
CA PRO A 83 -2.75 -19.45 -15.37
C PRO A 83 -2.36 -20.65 -14.50
N ASP A 84 -1.15 -21.19 -14.70
CA ASP A 84 -0.56 -22.27 -13.90
C ASP A 84 -0.25 -21.85 -12.46
N LEU A 85 -0.11 -20.54 -12.20
CA LEU A 85 0.20 -20.00 -10.89
C LEU A 85 -1.05 -19.81 -10.00
N LEU A 86 -2.23 -19.64 -10.60
CA LEU A 86 -3.46 -19.30 -9.88
C LEU A 86 -3.82 -20.27 -8.74
N PRO A 87 -3.66 -21.61 -8.87
CA PRO A 87 -3.94 -22.51 -7.75
C PRO A 87 -3.07 -22.25 -6.51
N ARG A 88 -1.80 -21.85 -6.67
CA ARG A 88 -0.92 -21.51 -5.54
C ARG A 88 -1.35 -20.19 -4.88
N LEU A 89 -1.67 -19.18 -5.69
CA LEU A 89 -2.18 -17.89 -5.20
C LEU A 89 -3.52 -18.06 -4.50
N ALA A 90 -4.42 -18.90 -5.03
CA ALA A 90 -5.69 -19.24 -4.43
C ALA A 90 -5.54 -19.95 -3.08
N GLN A 91 -4.58 -20.89 -2.96
CA GLN A 91 -4.23 -21.52 -1.69
C GLN A 91 -3.75 -20.48 -0.67
N PHE A 92 -2.95 -19.50 -1.10
CA PHE A 92 -2.48 -18.42 -0.22
C PHE A 92 -3.61 -17.46 0.21
N GLU A 93 -4.50 -17.06 -0.72
CA GLU A 93 -5.69 -16.27 -0.40
C GLU A 93 -6.56 -16.96 0.66
N LEU A 94 -6.81 -18.27 0.51
CA LEU A 94 -7.54 -19.06 1.51
C LEU A 94 -6.81 -19.11 2.85
N THR A 95 -5.48 -19.26 2.82
CA THR A 95 -4.66 -19.30 4.03
C THR A 95 -4.83 -18.02 4.85
N LEU A 96 -4.76 -16.85 4.21
CA LEU A 96 -4.94 -15.56 4.89
C LEU A 96 -6.37 -15.37 5.38
N LEU A 97 -7.39 -15.73 4.58
CA LEU A 97 -8.79 -15.56 4.96
C LEU A 97 -9.18 -16.47 6.15
N ASP A 98 -8.77 -17.73 6.12
CA ASP A 98 -9.01 -18.66 7.22
C ASP A 98 -8.23 -18.22 8.47
N TRP A 99 -6.99 -17.75 8.31
CA TRP A 99 -6.23 -17.19 9.44
C TRP A 99 -6.92 -15.98 10.05
N ALA A 100 -7.39 -15.03 9.24
CA ALA A 100 -8.15 -13.88 9.70
C ALA A 100 -9.38 -14.32 10.50
N GLN A 101 -10.16 -15.27 9.97
CA GLN A 101 -11.36 -15.77 10.63
C GLN A 101 -11.06 -16.45 11.97
N GLN A 102 -10.04 -17.31 12.02
CA GLN A 102 -9.67 -18.08 13.21
C GLN A 102 -9.02 -17.21 14.29
N ASN A 103 -8.36 -16.12 13.90
CA ASN A 103 -7.58 -15.27 14.80
C ASN A 103 -8.21 -13.91 15.11
N ALA A 104 -9.36 -13.58 14.50
CA ALA A 104 -10.05 -12.30 14.75
C ALA A 104 -10.35 -12.08 16.25
N GLY A 105 -10.66 -13.15 17.00
CA GLY A 105 -11.01 -13.06 18.42
C GLY A 105 -12.25 -12.18 18.64
N SER A 106 -12.15 -11.17 19.50
CA SER A 106 -13.22 -10.20 19.73
C SER A 106 -13.26 -9.06 18.69
N ARG A 107 -12.33 -9.04 17.73
CA ARG A 107 -12.25 -8.01 16.68
C ARG A 107 -13.11 -8.40 15.50
N ARG A 108 -13.66 -7.40 14.81
CA ARG A 108 -14.55 -7.58 13.65
C ARG A 108 -13.81 -7.51 12.32
N TYR A 109 -12.71 -6.77 12.29
CA TYR A 109 -11.96 -6.49 11.07
C TYR A 109 -10.50 -6.89 11.26
N VAL A 110 -9.90 -7.36 10.19
CA VAL A 110 -8.49 -7.76 10.14
C VAL A 110 -7.81 -6.99 9.02
N ALA A 111 -6.57 -6.57 9.27
CA ALA A 111 -5.61 -6.18 8.25
C ALA A 111 -4.32 -6.98 8.49
N PHE A 112 -3.50 -7.12 7.45
CA PHE A 112 -2.24 -7.83 7.50
C PHE A 112 -1.07 -6.90 7.24
N ALA A 113 0.08 -7.21 7.83
CA ALA A 113 1.35 -6.58 7.52
C ALA A 113 2.42 -7.67 7.45
N ASP A 114 2.78 -8.05 6.23
CA ASP A 114 3.47 -9.30 5.96
C ASP A 114 4.84 -9.04 5.35
N LYS A 115 5.80 -9.85 5.75
CA LYS A 115 7.09 -9.89 5.08
C LYS A 115 6.96 -10.69 3.79
N CYS A 116 7.06 -9.99 2.67
CA CYS A 116 6.87 -10.56 1.34
C CYS A 116 8.18 -10.93 0.62
N TRP A 117 9.36 -10.64 1.19
CA TRP A 117 10.69 -10.96 0.64
C TRP A 117 11.78 -10.85 1.74
N PRO A 118 13.00 -11.40 1.57
CA PRO A 118 13.53 -12.15 0.42
C PRO A 118 13.20 -13.65 0.42
N ALA A 119 12.84 -14.24 1.57
CA ALA A 119 12.67 -15.69 1.68
C ALA A 119 11.34 -16.16 1.09
N PHE A 120 10.29 -15.34 1.21
CA PHE A 120 8.93 -15.70 0.82
C PHE A 120 8.83 -16.25 -0.62
N PRO A 121 9.34 -15.58 -1.67
CA PRO A 121 9.14 -16.08 -3.03
C PRO A 121 9.73 -17.47 -3.24
N LYS A 122 10.91 -17.74 -2.68
CA LYS A 122 11.57 -19.04 -2.79
C LYS A 122 10.81 -20.15 -2.04
N GLU A 123 10.29 -19.86 -0.84
CA GLU A 123 9.63 -20.88 0.00
C GLU A 123 8.17 -21.13 -0.38
N PHE A 124 7.46 -20.11 -0.86
CA PHE A 124 6.07 -20.22 -1.30
C PHE A 124 5.95 -20.53 -2.80
N GLY A 125 6.98 -20.19 -3.58
CA GLY A 125 7.05 -20.40 -5.02
C GLY A 125 6.33 -19.33 -5.84
N PHE A 126 6.13 -18.12 -5.29
CA PHE A 126 5.48 -16.96 -5.91
C PHE A 126 5.64 -15.67 -5.09
N GLU A 127 5.38 -14.52 -5.71
CA GLU A 127 5.23 -13.21 -5.09
C GLU A 127 3.78 -12.96 -4.66
N PRO A 128 3.50 -12.48 -3.44
CA PRO A 128 2.14 -12.44 -2.88
C PRO A 128 1.28 -11.27 -3.41
N CYS A 129 1.86 -10.36 -4.19
CA CYS A 129 1.31 -9.02 -4.42
C CYS A 129 -0.12 -9.02 -5.01
N TYR A 130 -0.41 -9.93 -5.94
CA TYR A 130 -1.76 -10.06 -6.51
C TYR A 130 -2.81 -10.48 -5.47
N VAL A 131 -2.46 -11.39 -4.55
CA VAL A 131 -3.38 -11.78 -3.47
C VAL A 131 -3.58 -10.62 -2.50
N ASN A 132 -2.50 -9.91 -2.14
CA ASN A 132 -2.56 -8.74 -1.29
C ASN A 132 -3.50 -7.67 -1.87
N SER A 133 -3.40 -7.41 -3.18
CA SER A 133 -4.24 -6.44 -3.87
C SER A 133 -5.72 -6.84 -3.95
N ARG A 134 -6.00 -8.15 -4.07
CA ARG A 134 -7.36 -8.70 -4.01
C ARG A 134 -7.98 -8.60 -2.62
N LEU A 135 -7.23 -8.88 -1.57
CA LEU A 135 -7.73 -8.70 -0.20
C LEU A 135 -7.99 -7.21 0.09
N ALA A 136 -7.09 -6.32 -0.35
CA ALA A 136 -7.25 -4.88 -0.20
C ALA A 136 -8.50 -4.35 -0.93
N SER A 137 -8.83 -4.89 -2.13
CA SER A 137 -10.06 -4.54 -2.86
C SER A 137 -11.35 -4.92 -2.13
N ARG A 138 -11.25 -5.89 -1.20
CA ARG A 138 -12.34 -6.40 -0.34
C ARG A 138 -12.34 -5.78 1.06
N GLY A 139 -11.52 -4.75 1.29
CA GLY A 139 -11.45 -4.05 2.58
C GLY A 139 -10.60 -4.76 3.63
N ILE A 140 -9.72 -5.69 3.24
CA ILE A 140 -8.74 -6.36 4.10
C ILE A 140 -7.34 -5.99 3.60
N PRO A 141 -6.77 -4.84 4.00
CA PRO A 141 -5.44 -4.46 3.55
C PRO A 141 -4.37 -5.49 3.94
N VAL A 142 -3.39 -5.69 3.07
CA VAL A 142 -2.22 -6.54 3.31
C VAL A 142 -0.97 -5.73 2.94
N ALA A 143 -0.41 -5.02 3.92
CA ALA A 143 0.76 -4.19 3.70
C ALA A 143 2.01 -5.06 3.54
N CYS A 144 2.87 -4.70 2.59
CA CYS A 144 4.17 -5.34 2.42
C CYS A 144 5.18 -4.86 3.46
N GLU A 145 6.32 -5.54 3.51
CA GLU A 145 7.48 -5.25 4.37
C GLU A 145 7.16 -5.12 5.87
N THR A 146 6.11 -5.82 6.32
CA THR A 146 5.63 -5.75 7.71
C THR A 146 5.28 -4.31 8.14
N ASP A 147 4.82 -3.48 7.20
CA ASP A 147 4.45 -2.09 7.48
C ASP A 147 3.08 -1.99 8.19
N VAL A 148 3.08 -2.20 9.51
CA VAL A 148 1.88 -2.16 10.37
C VAL A 148 1.14 -0.82 10.26
N TYR A 149 1.87 0.30 10.27
CA TYR A 149 1.26 1.62 10.14
C TYR A 149 0.75 1.89 8.72
N GLY A 150 1.35 1.24 7.71
CA GLY A 150 0.84 1.16 6.34
C GLY A 150 -0.50 0.46 6.28
N ALA A 151 -0.59 -0.74 6.83
CA ALA A 151 -1.84 -1.51 6.89
C ALA A 151 -2.97 -0.75 7.61
N VAL A 152 -2.66 -0.12 8.75
CA VAL A 152 -3.62 0.73 9.47
C VAL A 152 -4.02 1.94 8.61
N SER A 153 -3.08 2.57 7.92
CA SER A 153 -3.37 3.69 7.02
C SER A 153 -4.28 3.26 5.88
N GLU A 154 -3.99 2.15 5.20
CA GLU A 154 -4.85 1.60 4.15
C GLU A 154 -6.26 1.30 4.64
N TYR A 155 -6.38 0.70 5.84
CA TYR A 155 -7.66 0.40 6.46
C TYR A 155 -8.47 1.66 6.78
N ILE A 156 -7.79 2.72 7.28
CA ILE A 156 -8.39 4.04 7.48
C ILE A 156 -8.97 4.56 6.16
N GLY A 157 -8.19 4.51 5.07
CA GLY A 157 -8.66 4.94 3.77
C GLY A 157 -9.87 4.16 3.30
N ALA A 158 -9.83 2.83 3.40
CA ALA A 158 -10.94 1.96 3.01
C ALA A 158 -12.21 2.32 3.79
N CYS A 159 -12.10 2.60 5.09
CA CYS A 159 -13.23 3.08 5.89
C CYS A 159 -13.74 4.46 5.45
N VAL A 160 -12.84 5.37 5.08
CA VAL A 160 -13.22 6.73 4.67
C VAL A 160 -13.86 6.74 3.28
N THR A 161 -13.37 5.93 2.35
CA THR A 161 -13.81 5.91 0.94
C THR A 161 -14.89 4.90 0.64
N ASP A 162 -15.05 3.86 1.48
CA ASP A 162 -15.83 2.66 1.16
C ASP A 162 -15.34 1.98 -0.14
N GLY A 163 -14.03 2.03 -0.39
CA GLY A 163 -13.44 1.51 -1.61
C GLY A 163 -11.97 1.13 -1.48
N ALA A 164 -11.43 0.55 -2.55
CA ALA A 164 -10.04 0.14 -2.66
C ALA A 164 -9.07 1.31 -2.44
N VAL A 165 -8.00 1.02 -1.69
CA VAL A 165 -6.87 1.88 -1.34
C VAL A 165 -5.59 1.12 -1.72
N THR A 166 -4.49 1.84 -1.87
CA THR A 166 -3.17 1.23 -2.11
C THR A 166 -2.11 1.89 -1.24
N LEU A 167 -1.06 1.15 -0.90
CA LEU A 167 0.17 1.64 -0.29
C LEU A 167 1.24 1.76 -1.37
N LEU A 168 1.90 2.91 -1.48
CA LEU A 168 2.91 3.16 -2.50
C LEU A 168 4.17 3.78 -1.91
N ASP A 169 5.31 3.45 -2.51
CA ASP A 169 6.56 4.18 -2.41
C ASP A 169 6.45 5.54 -3.09
N ILE A 170 6.92 6.57 -2.40
CA ILE A 170 7.38 7.80 -3.04
C ILE A 170 8.76 7.51 -3.60
N ASN A 171 8.82 7.04 -4.85
CA ASN A 171 10.05 6.48 -5.40
C ASN A 171 11.01 7.56 -5.93
N ASN A 172 10.71 8.13 -7.09
CA ASN A 172 11.52 9.16 -7.74
C ASN A 172 10.65 10.32 -8.21
N SER A 173 11.21 11.51 -8.34
CA SER A 173 10.62 12.52 -9.22
C SER A 173 10.38 11.93 -10.61
N VAL A 174 9.35 12.41 -11.32
CA VAL A 174 9.13 11.97 -12.71
C VAL A 174 10.41 12.21 -13.52
N PRO A 175 10.88 11.26 -14.36
CA PRO A 175 12.05 11.49 -15.21
C PRO A 175 11.92 12.77 -16.05
N GLN A 176 13.02 13.52 -16.21
CA GLN A 176 13.01 14.84 -16.86
C GLN A 176 12.44 14.79 -18.28
N ASP A 177 12.84 13.78 -19.06
CA ASP A 177 12.38 13.53 -20.43
C ASP A 177 10.88 13.22 -20.49
N LEU A 178 10.37 12.41 -19.55
CA LEU A 178 8.94 12.13 -19.43
C LEU A 178 8.15 13.38 -19.04
N TYR A 179 8.67 14.17 -18.09
CA TYR A 179 8.06 15.44 -17.71
C TYR A 179 8.01 16.42 -18.88
N ASP A 180 9.11 16.59 -19.62
CA ASP A 180 9.18 17.53 -20.73
C ASP A 180 8.28 17.15 -21.91
N SER A 181 8.16 15.86 -22.21
CA SER A 181 7.35 15.36 -23.32
C SER A 181 5.85 15.26 -23.00
N ASP A 182 5.51 14.76 -21.80
CA ASP A 182 4.14 14.34 -21.48
C ASP A 182 3.44 15.22 -20.44
N ILE A 183 4.15 16.11 -19.73
CA ILE A 183 3.58 16.90 -18.63
C ILE A 183 3.71 18.41 -18.86
N ARG A 184 4.91 18.89 -19.22
CA ARG A 184 5.23 20.32 -19.36
C ARG A 184 4.30 20.96 -20.39
N GLY A 185 3.64 22.05 -19.99
CA GLY A 185 2.71 22.80 -20.84
C GLY A 185 1.35 22.14 -21.05
N LYS A 186 1.16 20.87 -20.62
CA LYS A 186 -0.13 20.16 -20.65
C LYS A 186 -0.86 20.22 -19.30
N TYR A 187 -0.10 20.26 -18.20
CA TYR A 187 -0.62 20.36 -16.84
C TYR A 187 0.01 21.53 -16.09
N ARG A 188 -0.67 21.95 -15.01
CA ARG A 188 -0.26 23.10 -14.17
C ARG A 188 0.90 22.82 -13.20
N TYR A 189 1.33 21.56 -13.10
CA TYR A 189 2.30 21.10 -12.10
C TYR A 189 3.72 21.45 -12.52
N ALA A 190 4.53 21.93 -11.57
CA ALA A 190 5.96 21.99 -11.77
C ALA A 190 6.57 20.59 -11.73
N HIS A 191 7.79 20.43 -12.22
CA HIS A 191 8.48 19.13 -12.19
C HIS A 191 8.65 18.59 -10.76
N ARG A 192 8.90 19.47 -9.80
CA ARG A 192 9.01 19.09 -8.37
C ARG A 192 7.67 18.82 -7.70
N ASP A 193 6.55 19.04 -8.38
CA ASP A 193 5.22 18.66 -7.90
C ASP A 193 4.87 17.21 -8.28
N THR A 194 5.67 16.59 -9.16
CA THR A 194 5.39 15.26 -9.70
C THR A 194 6.37 14.19 -9.25
N PHE A 195 5.87 12.99 -9.01
CA PHE A 195 6.68 11.83 -8.63
C PHE A 195 6.07 10.52 -9.16
N MET A 196 6.91 9.50 -9.26
CA MET A 196 6.52 8.12 -9.56
C MET A 196 6.08 7.45 -8.25
N GLY A 197 4.78 7.24 -8.10
CA GLY A 197 4.23 6.42 -7.02
C GLY A 197 4.29 4.96 -7.45
N PHE A 198 4.99 4.11 -6.71
CA PHE A 198 5.28 2.73 -7.12
C PHE A 198 5.01 1.77 -5.98
N HIS A 199 4.43 0.61 -6.30
CA HIS A 199 4.59 -0.57 -5.47
C HIS A 199 4.76 -1.78 -6.37
N CYS A 200 5.39 -2.78 -5.80
CA CYS A 200 5.67 -4.08 -6.38
C CYS A 200 4.39 -4.86 -6.84
N GLY A 201 3.17 -4.38 -6.50
CA GLY A 201 1.90 -4.92 -7.00
C GLY A 201 0.74 -4.91 -6.01
N ASN A 202 0.92 -4.30 -4.82
CA ASN A 202 -0.12 -4.15 -3.80
C ASN A 202 -1.16 -3.06 -4.15
N THR A 203 -1.48 -2.90 -5.44
CA THR A 203 -2.52 -1.98 -5.91
C THR A 203 -3.68 -2.79 -6.47
N PRO A 204 -4.91 -2.66 -5.95
CA PRO A 204 -6.08 -3.41 -6.44
C PRO A 204 -6.28 -3.30 -7.95
N LEU A 205 -6.66 -4.40 -8.62
CA LEU A 205 -6.85 -4.44 -10.07
C LEU A 205 -7.85 -3.37 -10.56
N CYS A 206 -8.91 -3.12 -9.78
CA CYS A 206 -9.92 -2.10 -10.08
C CYS A 206 -9.39 -0.65 -10.05
N ARG A 207 -8.14 -0.44 -9.62
CA ARG A 207 -7.44 0.84 -9.60
C ARG A 207 -6.32 0.93 -10.64
N LEU A 208 -6.21 -0.06 -11.53
CA LEU A 208 -5.28 -0.06 -12.65
C LEU A 208 -6.03 0.19 -13.97
N SER A 209 -5.43 0.93 -14.89
CA SER A 209 -5.99 1.15 -16.23
C SER A 209 -6.02 -0.13 -17.06
N LYS A 210 -4.94 -0.91 -16.96
CA LYS A 210 -4.79 -2.26 -17.53
C LYS A 210 -3.83 -3.05 -16.64
N GLY A 211 -4.37 -3.98 -15.85
CA GLY A 211 -3.57 -4.80 -14.95
C GLY A 211 -3.32 -6.20 -15.52
N ALA A 212 -2.15 -6.76 -15.22
CA ALA A 212 -1.83 -8.15 -15.52
C ALA A 212 -0.92 -8.74 -14.43
N ILE A 213 -1.06 -10.04 -14.18
CA ILE A 213 -0.05 -10.74 -13.39
C ILE A 213 1.28 -10.69 -14.17
N LYS A 214 2.38 -10.43 -13.49
CA LYS A 214 3.75 -10.43 -14.02
C LYS A 214 4.69 -11.07 -12.99
N TYR A 215 5.94 -10.62 -12.93
CA TYR A 215 6.96 -11.08 -12.00
C TYR A 215 7.75 -9.91 -11.43
N GLN A 216 8.32 -10.05 -10.24
CA GLN A 216 9.14 -9.00 -9.65
C GLN A 216 10.44 -8.82 -10.42
N LEU A 217 10.56 -7.76 -11.21
CA LEU A 217 11.76 -7.52 -12.01
C LEU A 217 13.05 -7.42 -11.17
N ILE A 218 12.99 -6.71 -10.03
CA ILE A 218 14.15 -6.54 -9.14
C ILE A 218 14.48 -7.88 -8.46
N GLN A 219 13.49 -8.57 -7.90
CA GLN A 219 13.73 -9.84 -7.22
C GLN A 219 14.16 -10.95 -8.19
N ASN A 220 13.66 -10.99 -9.42
CA ASN A 220 14.12 -11.92 -10.46
C ASN A 220 15.62 -11.70 -10.77
N ARG A 221 16.09 -10.46 -10.85
CA ARG A 221 17.53 -10.16 -11.02
C ARG A 221 18.37 -10.62 -9.82
N LEU A 222 17.86 -10.44 -8.61
CA LEU A 222 18.59 -10.73 -7.37
C LEU A 222 18.55 -12.21 -6.95
N LEU A 223 17.40 -12.87 -7.12
CA LEU A 223 17.12 -14.22 -6.60
C LEU A 223 17.20 -15.30 -7.69
N GLU A 224 16.96 -14.93 -8.95
CA GLU A 224 16.95 -15.85 -10.11
C GLU A 224 17.98 -15.47 -11.19
N ASN A 225 18.88 -14.52 -10.89
CA ASN A 225 19.94 -14.03 -11.78
C ASN A 225 19.42 -13.49 -13.13
N GLY A 226 18.19 -12.98 -13.18
CA GLY A 226 17.58 -12.46 -14.41
C GLY A 226 17.14 -13.53 -15.41
N ASN A 227 17.11 -14.80 -15.01
CA ASN A 227 16.64 -15.89 -15.85
C ASN A 227 15.12 -15.85 -16.01
N LYS A 228 14.57 -16.77 -16.83
CA LYS A 228 13.12 -16.98 -16.95
C LYS A 228 12.50 -17.08 -15.55
N PRO A 229 11.58 -16.17 -15.18
CA PRO A 229 11.00 -16.16 -13.84
C PRO A 229 10.37 -17.50 -13.51
N ASP A 230 10.59 -18.02 -12.31
CA ASP A 230 9.95 -19.21 -11.77
C ASP A 230 9.18 -18.85 -10.50
N PHE A 231 9.90 -18.59 -9.41
CA PHE A 231 9.30 -18.32 -8.10
C PHE A 231 9.12 -16.83 -7.79
N THR A 232 9.55 -15.93 -8.69
CA THR A 232 9.33 -14.48 -8.57
C THR A 232 8.11 -13.97 -9.34
N ARG A 233 7.25 -14.87 -9.82
CA ARG A 233 5.97 -14.55 -10.49
C ARG A 233 4.87 -14.27 -9.46
N GLY A 234 3.89 -13.43 -9.79
CA GLY A 234 2.73 -13.16 -8.91
C GLY A 234 2.52 -11.68 -8.58
N THR A 235 3.33 -10.80 -9.15
CA THR A 235 3.10 -9.35 -9.09
C THR A 235 1.87 -8.97 -9.89
N LEU A 236 1.18 -7.90 -9.48
CA LEU A 236 0.15 -7.29 -10.31
C LEU A 236 0.69 -5.95 -10.84
N GLU A 237 0.85 -5.87 -12.16
CA GLU A 237 1.47 -4.71 -12.81
C GLU A 237 0.48 -3.96 -13.70
N GLY A 238 0.64 -2.64 -13.76
CA GLY A 238 -0.15 -1.75 -14.60
C GLY A 238 -0.01 -0.30 -14.16
N ASP A 239 -0.33 0.61 -15.08
CA ASP A 239 -0.47 2.03 -14.77
C ASP A 239 -1.71 2.23 -13.89
N ILE A 240 -1.54 2.91 -12.75
CA ILE A 240 -2.62 3.31 -11.86
C ILE A 240 -3.60 4.20 -12.63
N ALA A 241 -4.89 3.94 -12.46
CA ALA A 241 -5.95 4.67 -13.13
C ALA A 241 -5.87 6.18 -12.81
N PRO A 242 -5.92 7.06 -13.82
CA PRO A 242 -5.89 8.51 -13.62
C PRO A 242 -7.09 8.99 -12.80
N GLY A 243 -6.89 10.05 -12.02
CA GLY A 243 -7.95 10.68 -11.24
C GLY A 243 -7.48 11.28 -9.93
N ASP A 244 -8.41 11.93 -9.23
CA ASP A 244 -8.18 12.57 -7.94
C ASP A 244 -7.70 11.57 -6.89
N ILE A 245 -6.74 11.99 -6.06
CA ILE A 245 -6.25 11.20 -4.94
C ILE A 245 -6.08 12.04 -3.69
N THR A 246 -6.09 11.36 -2.55
CA THR A 246 -5.56 11.86 -1.30
C THR A 246 -4.43 10.93 -0.85
N PHE A 247 -3.23 11.48 -0.75
CA PHE A 247 -2.02 10.83 -0.27
C PHE A 247 -1.85 11.11 1.22
N TYR A 248 -1.79 10.08 2.06
CA TYR A 248 -1.84 10.26 3.52
C TYR A 248 -1.11 9.13 4.25
N ARG A 249 -0.82 9.38 5.52
CA ARG A 249 -0.15 8.40 6.38
C ARG A 249 -0.47 8.68 7.83
N LEU A 250 -0.88 7.65 8.58
CA LEU A 250 -0.73 7.59 10.03
C LEU A 250 0.64 6.98 10.33
N GLN A 251 1.40 7.55 11.26
CA GLN A 251 2.73 7.06 11.59
C GLN A 251 3.05 7.24 13.07
N GLY A 252 3.60 6.19 13.68
CA GLY A 252 4.28 6.29 14.97
C GLY A 252 5.72 6.79 14.82
N THR A 253 6.17 7.67 15.70
CA THR A 253 7.57 8.08 15.82
C THR A 253 8.34 7.11 16.71
N ALA A 254 9.67 7.17 16.65
CA ALA A 254 10.54 6.29 17.46
C ALA A 254 10.31 6.44 18.98
N ASP A 255 9.87 7.61 19.44
CA ASP A 255 9.50 7.91 20.83
C ASP A 255 8.02 7.61 21.15
N GLY A 256 7.31 6.89 20.28
CA GLY A 256 5.94 6.42 20.54
C GLY A 256 4.86 7.49 20.42
N ARG A 257 5.10 8.60 19.71
CA ARG A 257 4.06 9.59 19.41
C ARG A 257 3.43 9.34 18.05
N LEU A 258 2.14 9.62 17.92
CA LEU A 258 1.46 9.59 16.64
C LEU A 258 1.60 10.92 15.91
N LYS A 259 1.82 10.84 14.61
CA LYS A 259 1.75 11.94 13.66
C LYS A 259 1.07 11.46 12.39
N ALA A 260 0.53 12.40 11.62
CA ALA A 260 -0.07 12.09 10.33
C ALA A 260 0.22 13.18 9.30
N TYR A 261 0.05 12.85 8.04
CA TYR A 261 -0.09 13.84 6.98
C TYR A 261 -1.25 13.52 6.05
N VAL A 262 -1.76 14.55 5.37
CA VAL A 262 -2.80 14.46 4.34
C VAL A 262 -2.47 15.45 3.23
N ALA A 263 -2.29 14.97 2.01
CA ALA A 263 -2.02 15.79 0.83
C ALA A 263 -2.94 15.39 -0.32
N GLN A 264 -3.48 16.37 -1.04
CA GLN A 264 -4.40 16.12 -2.16
C GLN A 264 -3.74 16.44 -3.49
N GLY A 265 -4.06 15.64 -4.50
CA GLY A 265 -3.52 15.77 -5.84
C GLY A 265 -4.25 14.84 -6.79
N GLU A 266 -3.56 14.37 -7.81
CA GLU A 266 -4.10 13.47 -8.83
C GLU A 266 -3.05 12.52 -9.38
N VAL A 267 -3.50 11.40 -9.95
CA VAL A 267 -2.72 10.58 -10.87
C VAL A 267 -2.95 11.11 -12.27
N LEU A 268 -1.88 11.51 -12.96
CA LEU A 268 -1.93 12.03 -14.32
C LEU A 268 -2.11 10.89 -15.32
N PRO A 269 -2.84 11.11 -16.44
CA PRO A 269 -2.96 10.14 -17.53
C PRO A 269 -1.70 10.11 -18.39
N VAL A 270 -0.56 9.77 -17.78
CA VAL A 270 0.75 9.63 -18.41
C VAL A 270 1.24 8.20 -18.22
N ALA A 271 1.59 7.53 -19.32
CA ALA A 271 2.13 6.18 -19.28
C ALA A 271 3.48 6.17 -18.56
N THR A 272 3.63 5.34 -17.53
CA THR A 272 4.83 5.34 -16.69
C THR A 272 6.03 4.68 -17.36
N ARG A 273 5.77 3.80 -18.34
CA ARG A 273 6.77 3.03 -19.10
C ARG A 273 7.70 2.23 -18.17
N SER A 274 7.15 1.74 -17.05
CA SER A 274 7.87 0.98 -16.03
C SER A 274 7.08 -0.28 -15.64
N PHE A 275 7.55 -0.97 -14.61
CA PHE A 275 6.94 -2.17 -14.03
C PHE A 275 6.27 -1.86 -12.69
N GLY A 276 5.55 -2.85 -12.14
CA GLY A 276 4.81 -2.73 -10.87
C GLY A 276 3.42 -2.11 -11.02
N GLY A 277 2.73 -1.93 -9.90
CA GLY A 277 1.58 -1.03 -9.80
C GLY A 277 2.12 0.39 -9.63
N ILE A 278 2.09 1.19 -10.69
CA ILE A 278 2.83 2.45 -10.76
C ILE A 278 1.99 3.57 -11.37
N GLY A 279 2.17 4.80 -10.90
CA GLY A 279 1.49 5.97 -11.46
C GLY A 279 2.36 7.22 -11.45
N VAL A 280 2.04 8.16 -12.34
CA VAL A 280 2.60 9.52 -12.32
C VAL A 280 1.71 10.37 -11.42
N PHE A 281 2.14 10.62 -10.20
CA PHE A 281 1.40 11.44 -9.23
C PHE A 281 1.80 12.90 -9.36
N ALA A 282 0.82 13.78 -9.13
CA ALA A 282 1.02 15.21 -9.06
C ALA A 282 0.30 15.79 -7.86
N ILE A 283 1.05 16.38 -6.93
CA ILE A 283 0.52 17.03 -5.72
C ILE A 283 1.02 18.48 -5.75
N PRO A 284 0.14 19.49 -5.69
CA PRO A 284 0.59 20.89 -5.64
C PRO A 284 1.55 21.12 -4.49
N GLU A 285 2.68 21.78 -4.79
CA GLU A 285 3.73 22.10 -3.83
C GLU A 285 4.40 20.85 -3.22
N MET A 286 4.41 19.72 -3.93
CA MET A 286 4.97 18.45 -3.43
C MET A 286 6.42 18.60 -3.02
N GLY A 287 7.24 19.34 -3.76
CA GLY A 287 8.66 19.52 -3.42
C GLY A 287 8.86 20.15 -2.03
N ARG A 288 8.04 21.15 -1.67
CA ARG A 288 8.06 21.79 -0.35
C ARG A 288 7.51 20.86 0.73
N PHE A 289 6.40 20.20 0.43
CA PHE A 289 5.79 19.22 1.33
C PHE A 289 6.74 18.04 1.63
N TYR A 290 7.37 17.49 0.60
CA TYR A 290 8.36 16.41 0.72
C TYR A 290 9.53 16.83 1.62
N ARG A 291 10.07 18.04 1.43
CA ARG A 291 11.19 18.54 2.24
C ARG A 291 10.82 18.81 3.70
N HIS A 292 9.72 19.50 3.95
CA HIS A 292 9.38 20.06 5.27
C HIS A 292 8.42 19.19 6.08
N VAL A 293 7.75 18.23 5.44
CA VAL A 293 6.90 17.25 6.12
C VAL A 293 7.54 15.88 6.07
N LEU A 294 7.77 15.33 4.88
CA LEU A 294 8.17 13.92 4.78
C LEU A 294 9.58 13.66 5.30
N ILE A 295 10.57 14.41 4.83
CA ILE A 295 11.95 14.30 5.31
C ILE A 295 12.09 14.83 6.73
N GLU A 296 11.75 16.09 6.97
CA GLU A 296 12.04 16.76 8.24
C GLU A 296 11.32 16.11 9.43
N LYS A 297 10.12 15.58 9.20
CA LYS A 297 9.40 14.88 10.26
C LYS A 297 9.68 13.39 10.27
N HIS A 298 10.56 12.85 9.43
CA HIS A 298 10.91 11.42 9.38
C HIS A 298 9.68 10.51 9.13
N PHE A 299 8.91 10.78 8.08
CA PHE A 299 7.94 9.81 7.58
C PHE A 299 8.65 8.73 6.75
N PRO A 300 8.13 7.49 6.72
CA PRO A 300 8.66 6.47 5.82
C PRO A 300 8.39 6.82 4.36
N HIS A 301 9.04 6.10 3.46
CA HIS A 301 8.85 6.23 2.01
C HIS A 301 7.46 5.77 1.56
N HIS A 302 6.79 4.91 2.32
CA HIS A 302 5.40 4.51 2.09
C HIS A 302 4.39 5.62 2.43
N GLY A 303 3.41 5.79 1.56
CA GLY A 303 2.16 6.50 1.85
C GLY A 303 0.95 5.78 1.29
N ALA A 304 -0.16 5.86 2.02
CA ALA A 304 -1.43 5.30 1.58
C ALA A 304 -2.12 6.28 0.63
N VAL A 305 -2.82 5.74 -0.37
CA VAL A 305 -3.48 6.48 -1.43
C VAL A 305 -4.95 6.12 -1.48
N ALA A 306 -5.78 7.06 -1.06
CA ALA A 306 -7.22 7.00 -1.24
C ALA A 306 -7.56 7.63 -2.59
N PHE A 307 -8.34 6.93 -3.41
CA PHE A 307 -8.82 7.44 -4.69
C PHE A 307 -10.01 8.38 -4.44
N GLY A 308 -9.81 9.66 -4.70
CA GLY A 308 -10.72 10.77 -4.44
C GLY A 308 -10.14 11.80 -3.47
N HIS A 309 -10.70 13.02 -3.51
CA HIS A 309 -10.36 14.11 -2.60
C HIS A 309 -11.06 13.98 -1.25
N VAL A 310 -10.58 13.08 -0.39
CA VAL A 310 -11.14 12.79 0.95
C VAL A 310 -10.36 13.43 2.11
N GLY A 311 -9.52 14.42 1.84
CA GLY A 311 -8.62 15.03 2.82
C GLY A 311 -9.34 15.64 4.02
N ALA A 312 -10.52 16.23 3.82
CA ALA A 312 -11.34 16.77 4.90
C ALA A 312 -11.77 15.69 5.91
N ALA A 313 -12.14 14.50 5.43
CA ALA A 313 -12.52 13.38 6.30
C ALA A 313 -11.32 12.81 7.07
N LEU A 314 -10.18 12.61 6.39
CA LEU A 314 -8.95 12.12 7.00
C LEU A 314 -8.41 13.11 8.05
N PHE A 315 -8.35 14.40 7.74
CA PHE A 315 -7.91 15.42 8.69
C PHE A 315 -8.83 15.46 9.91
N THR A 316 -10.16 15.42 9.71
CA THR A 316 -11.14 15.37 10.80
C THR A 316 -10.94 14.13 11.68
N LEU A 317 -10.76 12.96 11.07
CA LEU A 317 -10.48 11.70 11.78
C LEU A 317 -9.23 11.82 12.63
N PHE A 318 -8.10 12.25 12.06
CA PHE A 318 -6.84 12.34 12.79
C PHE A 318 -6.91 13.32 13.97
N ARG A 319 -7.62 14.44 13.80
CA ARG A 319 -7.93 15.36 14.91
C ARG A 319 -8.80 14.71 15.97
N TYR A 320 -9.82 13.95 15.57
CA TYR A 320 -10.71 13.22 16.49
C TYR A 320 -9.97 12.13 17.28
N LEU A 321 -9.02 11.43 16.66
CA LEU A 321 -8.15 10.45 17.31
C LEU A 321 -7.10 11.08 18.24
N GLY A 322 -7.10 12.41 18.41
CA GLY A 322 -6.17 13.10 19.30
C GLY A 322 -4.74 13.21 18.74
N ILE A 323 -4.54 13.02 17.44
CA ILE A 323 -3.20 13.10 16.84
C ILE A 323 -2.71 14.56 16.89
N PRO A 324 -1.57 14.84 17.54
CA PRO A 324 -1.11 16.21 17.80
C PRO A 324 -0.56 16.90 16.55
N ASP A 325 0.09 16.15 15.65
CA ASP A 325 0.68 16.68 14.42
C ASP A 325 0.00 16.06 13.20
N VAL A 326 -0.87 16.84 12.56
CA VAL A 326 -1.50 16.49 11.28
C VAL A 326 -1.06 17.50 10.24
N SER A 327 -0.10 17.09 9.41
CA SER A 327 0.48 17.93 8.36
C SER A 327 -0.31 17.87 7.06
N PHE A 328 -0.17 18.89 6.21
CA PHE A 328 -0.77 18.91 4.88
C PHE A 328 0.11 19.66 3.89
N ASN A 329 -0.10 19.46 2.58
CA ASN A 329 0.61 20.23 1.56
C ASN A 329 0.13 21.68 1.58
N ARG A 330 0.95 22.57 2.16
CA ARG A 330 0.65 23.99 2.28
C ARG A 330 0.64 24.67 0.90
N PRO A 331 -0.32 25.57 0.62
CA PRO A 331 -0.33 26.34 -0.61
C PRO A 331 0.91 27.26 -0.69
N LYS A 332 1.20 27.77 -1.89
CA LYS A 332 2.36 28.64 -2.17
C LYS A 332 2.49 29.84 -1.20
N GLY A 333 1.38 30.45 -0.80
CA GLY A 333 1.37 31.61 0.09
C GLY A 333 1.53 31.29 1.59
N MET A 334 1.67 30.02 1.97
CA MET A 334 1.76 29.58 3.36
C MET A 334 3.08 28.82 3.60
N LEU A 335 4.03 29.47 4.26
CA LEU A 335 5.35 28.89 4.54
C LEU A 335 5.26 27.77 5.58
N TYR A 336 6.09 26.73 5.46
CA TYR A 336 6.39 25.81 6.57
C TYR A 336 7.25 26.50 7.63
N LYS A 337 7.24 25.99 8.87
CA LYS A 337 7.97 26.61 10.01
C LYS A 337 9.47 26.74 9.74
N THR A 338 10.04 25.80 8.99
CA THR A 338 11.46 25.69 8.65
C THR A 338 11.77 26.09 7.21
N GLU A 339 10.77 26.58 6.49
CA GLU A 339 10.95 27.03 5.12
C GLU A 339 11.65 28.39 5.10
N ASN A 340 12.65 28.53 4.24
CA ASN A 340 13.37 29.79 4.08
C ASN A 340 12.46 30.80 3.36
N PRO A 341 12.04 31.90 4.01
CA PRO A 341 11.16 32.89 3.40
C PRO A 341 11.81 33.70 2.27
N PHE A 342 13.11 33.53 2.02
CA PHE A 342 13.90 34.23 1.00
C PHE A 342 14.39 33.33 -0.14
N ALA A 343 13.96 32.06 -0.17
CA ALA A 343 14.39 31.07 -1.17
C ALA A 343 13.56 31.09 -2.46
#